data_AF-A0A2G8K169-F1
#
_entry.id   AF-A0A2G8K169-F1
#
_cell.length_a   1.000
_cell.length_b   1.000
_cell.length_c   1.000
_cell.angle_alpha   90.00
_cell.angle_beta   90.00
_cell.angle_gamma   90.00
#
_symmetry.space_group_name_H-M   'P 1'
#
loop_
_entity.id
_entity.type
_entity.pdbx_description
1 polymer ?
#
loop_
_entity_poly.entity_id
_entity_poly.type
_entity_poly.pdbx_seq_one_letter_code
_entity_poly.pdbx_strand_id
1 'polypeptide(L)'
;MQLDGKRNFLEIRDKDGEQPVEVEEGAESGIPLQQMGPVREEGDGSADPVQETQSDKAEYPMTYAAITKSESGYVGLVNQAMTCYLNSLLQTLYMTPEFRNAIYRWEYQGNDDSNSSKSIPYQLQRLFVQLQTSIKRSVETTELTRSFGWDSSEAWQQHDVQELCRVMFDALEQTWKNTDQADVINKLYQGQLKDYVKCQECGNESARKDFFLDIPLVIRPFGSERAYGSVEEAIEAFVSPETLDGSNQYFCEKCNKKCDAHKGLKFLSFPYLLTLQLKRFDFDYNTLQRIKLNDKMTFPEILDLNDILEDGEKLHLFQAKMSECQSDSGAENEDSDPSNPNSDEPDEASMKASM
;
A
#
# COMPACT_ATOMS: atom_id res chain seq x y z
N MET A 1 14.53 23.01 29.21
CA MET A 1 13.21 23.50 29.61
C MET A 1 12.19 22.63 28.89
N GLN A 2 11.35 21.91 29.63
CA GLN A 2 10.49 20.80 29.16
C GLN A 2 9.49 21.23 28.08
N LEU A 3 9.41 20.45 27.00
CA LEU A 3 8.29 20.48 26.04
C LEU A 3 7.29 19.40 26.46
N ASP A 4 6.13 19.87 26.90
CA ASP A 4 4.98 19.11 27.37
C ASP A 4 4.23 18.52 26.17
N GLY A 5 4.63 17.32 25.73
CA GLY A 5 3.96 16.56 24.68
C GLY A 5 2.84 15.71 25.26
N LYS A 6 1.59 16.18 25.16
CA LYS A 6 0.39 15.37 25.47
C LYS A 6 0.37 14.13 24.56
N ARG A 7 0.82 13.00 25.08
CA ARG A 7 0.59 11.67 24.49
C ARG A 7 -0.84 11.24 24.83
N ASN A 8 -1.67 11.03 23.82
CA ASN A 8 -2.95 10.37 24.02
C ASN A 8 -2.69 8.87 24.23
N PHE A 9 -2.79 8.41 25.48
CA PHE A 9 -2.82 7.00 25.80
C PHE A 9 -4.26 6.50 25.64
N LEU A 10 -4.50 5.65 24.66
CA LEU A 10 -5.73 4.86 24.56
C LEU A 10 -5.64 3.71 25.57
N GLU A 11 -6.26 3.87 26.74
CA GLU A 11 -6.51 2.75 27.65
C GLU A 11 -7.63 1.88 27.06
N ILE A 12 -7.26 0.73 26.50
CA ILE A 12 -8.22 -0.33 26.19
C ILE A 12 -8.48 -1.08 27.49
N ARG A 13 -9.68 -0.90 28.06
CA ARG A 13 -10.17 -1.67 29.21
C ARG A 13 -11.19 -2.69 28.73
N ASP A 14 -11.16 -3.88 29.33
CA ASP A 14 -12.25 -4.84 29.17
C ASP A 14 -13.53 -4.35 29.91
N LYS A 15 -14.60 -5.14 29.85
CA LYS A 15 -15.89 -4.83 30.48
C LYS A 15 -15.84 -4.76 32.02
N ASP A 16 -14.76 -5.27 32.64
CA ASP A 16 -14.59 -5.39 34.09
C ASP A 16 -13.50 -4.44 34.64
N GLY A 17 -12.80 -3.70 33.77
CA GLY A 17 -11.93 -2.57 34.12
C GLY A 17 -10.46 -2.92 34.37
N GLU A 18 -10.01 -4.12 33.98
CA GLU A 18 -8.60 -4.54 34.14
C GLU A 18 -7.81 -4.44 32.81
N GLN A 19 -6.51 -4.13 32.91
CA GLN A 19 -5.59 -4.12 31.77
C GLN A 19 -5.13 -5.55 31.45
N PRO A 20 -5.15 -6.00 30.18
CA PRO A 20 -4.63 -7.31 29.82
C PRO A 20 -3.13 -7.42 30.08
N VAL A 21 -2.69 -8.47 30.78
CA VAL A 21 -1.28 -8.76 31.04
C VAL A 21 -0.75 -9.71 29.95
N GLU A 22 0.42 -9.40 29.40
CA GLU A 22 1.14 -10.29 28.47
C GLU A 22 1.50 -11.60 29.17
N VAL A 23 1.16 -12.74 28.55
CA VAL A 23 1.54 -14.08 29.02
C VAL A 23 2.78 -14.53 28.26
N GLU A 24 3.88 -14.74 28.97
CA GLU A 24 5.12 -15.30 28.40
C GLU A 24 4.91 -16.75 27.92
N GLU A 25 5.28 -17.03 26.67
CA GLU A 25 5.24 -18.37 26.08
C GLU A 25 6.41 -19.24 26.57
N GLY A 26 6.09 -20.32 27.28
CA GLY A 26 7.04 -21.39 27.61
C GLY A 26 6.34 -22.71 27.91
N ALA A 27 6.71 -23.75 27.16
CA ALA A 27 6.47 -25.19 27.33
C ALA A 27 5.28 -25.86 26.61
N GLU A 28 5.64 -26.47 25.48
CA GLU A 28 5.15 -27.67 24.77
C GLU A 28 3.91 -28.44 25.28
N SER A 29 2.96 -28.65 24.36
CA SER A 29 2.29 -29.96 24.21
C SER A 29 1.87 -30.17 22.74
N GLY A 30 2.55 -31.07 22.04
CA GLY A 30 2.30 -31.39 20.63
C GLY A 30 1.03 -32.21 20.40
N ILE A 31 0.37 -31.97 19.25
CA ILE A 31 -0.68 -32.83 18.70
C ILE A 31 -0.37 -33.06 17.21
N PRO A 32 -0.44 -34.32 16.68
CA PRO A 32 0.19 -34.68 15.41
C PRO A 32 -0.64 -34.32 14.17
N LEU A 33 0.06 -34.05 13.06
CA LEU A 33 -0.47 -34.01 11.69
C LEU A 33 -1.23 -35.33 11.38
N GLN A 34 -2.54 -35.27 11.18
CA GLN A 34 -3.30 -36.35 10.56
C GLN A 34 -3.38 -36.14 9.05
N GLN A 35 -2.93 -37.19 8.35
CA GLN A 35 -2.71 -37.31 6.92
C GLN A 35 -4.00 -37.17 6.10
N MET A 36 -3.86 -36.55 4.92
CA MET A 36 -4.82 -36.58 3.82
C MET A 36 -5.25 -38.02 3.50
N GLY A 37 -6.57 -38.25 3.39
CA GLY A 37 -7.14 -39.54 3.01
C GLY A 37 -6.86 -39.91 1.54
N PRO A 38 -6.92 -41.20 1.18
CA PRO A 38 -6.47 -41.66 -0.12
C PRO A 38 -7.50 -41.41 -1.23
N VAL A 39 -6.94 -41.14 -2.42
CA VAL A 39 -7.63 -41.05 -3.73
C VAL A 39 -8.16 -42.45 -4.11
N ARG A 40 -9.38 -42.51 -4.64
CA ARG A 40 -10.06 -43.75 -5.03
C ARG A 40 -9.87 -44.00 -6.53
N GLU A 41 -9.21 -45.10 -6.89
CA GLU A 41 -9.13 -45.62 -8.27
C GLU A 41 -10.29 -46.58 -8.56
N GLU A 42 -10.76 -46.59 -9.80
CA GLU A 42 -11.80 -47.50 -10.30
C GLU A 42 -11.21 -48.87 -10.72
N GLY A 43 -11.93 -49.96 -10.39
CA GLY A 43 -11.59 -51.32 -10.82
C GLY A 43 -12.70 -52.34 -10.52
N ASP A 44 -13.01 -53.14 -11.54
CA ASP A 44 -14.11 -54.10 -11.74
C ASP A 44 -14.14 -55.33 -10.80
N GLY A 45 -15.35 -55.93 -10.62
CA GLY A 45 -15.48 -57.38 -10.41
C GLY A 45 -16.16 -57.91 -9.13
N SER A 46 -17.42 -58.37 -9.30
CA SER A 46 -18.12 -59.47 -8.60
C SER A 46 -18.78 -59.27 -7.21
N ALA A 47 -19.95 -59.90 -7.10
CA ALA A 47 -21.04 -59.71 -6.15
C ALA A 47 -20.95 -60.60 -4.90
N ASP A 48 -21.50 -60.11 -3.77
CA ASP A 48 -22.37 -60.87 -2.83
C ASP A 48 -22.94 -59.94 -1.72
N PRO A 49 -24.00 -60.34 -0.98
CA PRO A 49 -25.24 -59.57 -0.90
C PRO A 49 -25.41 -58.65 0.33
N VAL A 50 -26.33 -57.71 0.14
CA VAL A 50 -26.83 -56.71 1.08
C VAL A 50 -27.38 -57.34 2.36
N GLN A 51 -26.81 -56.97 3.51
CA GLN A 51 -27.48 -57.04 4.81
C GLN A 51 -27.89 -55.63 5.22
N GLU A 52 -29.19 -55.37 5.16
CA GLU A 52 -29.84 -54.22 5.79
C GLU A 52 -29.55 -54.25 7.29
N THR A 53 -28.75 -53.30 7.76
CA THR A 53 -28.70 -52.94 9.18
C THR A 53 -29.06 -51.46 9.30
N GLN A 54 -29.99 -51.20 10.20
CA GLN A 54 -30.71 -49.94 10.36
C GLN A 54 -29.74 -48.77 10.49
N SER A 55 -29.91 -47.77 9.62
CA SER A 55 -29.28 -46.47 9.74
C SER A 55 -29.84 -45.77 10.98
N ASP A 56 -29.09 -45.84 12.08
CA ASP A 56 -29.15 -44.80 13.10
C ASP A 56 -28.65 -43.50 12.46
N LYS A 57 -29.60 -42.63 12.09
CA LYS A 57 -29.32 -41.23 11.77
C LYS A 57 -28.78 -40.57 13.04
N ALA A 58 -27.46 -40.62 13.22
CA ALA A 58 -26.78 -39.68 14.09
C ALA A 58 -26.86 -38.29 13.44
N GLU A 59 -27.93 -37.56 13.73
CA GLU A 59 -27.95 -36.11 13.64
C GLU A 59 -26.83 -35.59 14.54
N TYR A 60 -25.66 -35.30 13.97
CA TYR A 60 -24.68 -34.47 14.64
C TYR A 60 -25.29 -33.07 14.73
N PRO A 61 -25.57 -32.53 15.93
CA PRO A 61 -25.94 -31.14 16.05
C PRO A 61 -24.68 -30.34 15.67
N MET A 62 -24.66 -29.79 14.46
CA MET A 62 -23.72 -28.73 14.09
C MET A 62 -23.87 -27.67 15.18
N THR A 63 -22.89 -27.58 16.06
CA THR A 63 -22.90 -26.64 17.17
C THR A 63 -23.05 -25.25 16.58
N TYR A 64 -24.03 -24.49 17.07
CA TYR A 64 -24.33 -23.13 16.57
C TYR A 64 -23.06 -22.25 16.50
N ALA A 65 -22.08 -22.52 17.38
CA ALA A 65 -20.75 -21.92 17.43
C ALA A 65 -19.90 -22.08 16.15
N ALA A 66 -20.11 -23.13 15.35
CA ALA A 66 -19.38 -23.35 14.10
C ALA A 66 -19.85 -22.45 12.96
N ILE A 67 -21.09 -21.94 13.04
CA ILE A 67 -21.74 -21.12 12.00
C ILE A 67 -21.68 -19.64 12.36
N THR A 68 -21.58 -19.30 13.65
CA THR A 68 -21.58 -17.93 14.13
C THR A 68 -20.22 -17.25 13.96
N LYS A 69 -20.28 -15.91 13.91
CA LYS A 69 -19.16 -14.96 13.88
C LYS A 69 -18.10 -15.33 14.92
N SER A 70 -16.83 -15.26 14.55
CA SER A 70 -15.71 -15.58 15.43
C SER A 70 -15.60 -14.58 16.58
N GLU A 71 -14.92 -14.98 17.65
CA GLU A 71 -14.65 -14.14 18.82
C GLU A 71 -13.90 -12.84 18.48
N SER A 72 -13.14 -12.84 17.38
CA SER A 72 -12.48 -11.65 16.83
C SER A 72 -13.44 -10.55 16.37
N GLY A 73 -14.74 -10.83 16.23
CA GLY A 73 -15.73 -9.82 15.84
C GLY A 73 -15.67 -9.42 14.36
N TYR A 74 -14.98 -10.18 13.50
CA TYR A 74 -14.94 -9.98 12.05
C TYR A 74 -15.55 -11.17 11.29
N VAL A 75 -16.00 -10.92 10.05
CA VAL A 75 -16.61 -11.92 9.17
C VAL A 75 -15.67 -12.17 7.98
N GLY A 76 -15.40 -13.44 7.69
CA GLY A 76 -14.54 -13.85 6.57
C GLY A 76 -15.27 -13.83 5.23
N LEU A 77 -14.54 -14.14 4.15
CA LEU A 77 -15.09 -14.36 2.83
C LEU A 77 -14.89 -15.82 2.42
N VAL A 78 -15.90 -16.42 1.79
CA VAL A 78 -15.80 -17.76 1.23
C VAL A 78 -14.90 -17.72 0.01
N ASN A 79 -13.90 -18.61 -0.05
CA ASN A 79 -13.04 -18.73 -1.23
C ASN A 79 -13.75 -19.56 -2.32
N GLN A 80 -14.08 -18.92 -3.44
CA GLN A 80 -14.77 -19.53 -4.57
C GLN A 80 -13.75 -20.06 -5.57
N ALA A 81 -12.92 -21.02 -5.14
CA ALA A 81 -11.75 -21.54 -5.85
C ALA A 81 -10.48 -20.68 -5.77
N MET A 82 -10.12 -19.96 -6.85
CA MET A 82 -8.84 -19.26 -6.95
C MET A 82 -8.96 -17.75 -6.69
N THR A 83 -10.07 -17.33 -6.07
CA THR A 83 -10.45 -15.94 -5.80
C THR A 83 -9.86 -15.37 -4.49
N CYS A 84 -8.83 -16.01 -3.94
CA CYS A 84 -8.22 -15.57 -2.67
C CYS A 84 -7.62 -14.16 -2.75
N TYR A 85 -7.09 -13.75 -3.90
CA TYR A 85 -6.59 -12.38 -4.11
C TYR A 85 -7.71 -11.33 -4.03
N LEU A 86 -8.89 -11.65 -4.58
CA LEU A 86 -10.08 -10.80 -4.49
C LEU A 86 -10.54 -10.68 -3.04
N ASN A 87 -10.60 -11.81 -2.32
CA ASN A 87 -11.01 -11.80 -0.91
C ASN A 87 -10.08 -10.94 -0.04
N SER A 88 -8.77 -11.06 -0.24
CA SER A 88 -7.80 -10.22 0.46
C SER A 88 -7.99 -8.73 0.12
N LEU A 89 -8.17 -8.40 -1.15
CA LEU A 89 -8.42 -7.01 -1.59
C LEU A 89 -9.70 -6.45 -0.96
N LEU A 90 -10.80 -7.20 -0.99
CA LEU A 90 -12.09 -6.78 -0.44
C LEU A 90 -12.03 -6.54 1.06
N GLN A 91 -11.32 -7.39 1.80
CA GLN A 91 -11.10 -7.19 3.23
C GLN A 91 -10.26 -5.93 3.48
N THR A 92 -9.18 -5.71 2.72
CA THR A 92 -8.38 -4.48 2.82
C THR A 92 -9.24 -3.23 2.58
N LEU A 93 -10.03 -3.21 1.51
CA LEU A 93 -10.92 -2.08 1.20
C LEU A 93 -12.03 -1.89 2.24
N TYR A 94 -12.58 -2.98 2.78
CA TYR A 94 -13.60 -2.93 3.84
C TYR A 94 -13.05 -2.40 5.17
N MET A 95 -11.79 -2.72 5.49
CA MET A 95 -11.13 -2.24 6.69
C MET A 95 -10.69 -0.78 6.60
N THR A 96 -10.70 -0.17 5.40
CA THR A 96 -10.52 1.27 5.19
C THR A 96 -11.82 2.04 5.47
N PRO A 97 -11.96 2.73 6.62
CA PRO A 97 -13.23 3.32 7.02
C PRO A 97 -13.70 4.43 6.08
N GLU A 98 -12.79 5.23 5.53
CA GLU A 98 -13.08 6.33 4.61
C GLU A 98 -13.71 5.79 3.32
N PHE A 99 -13.13 4.73 2.75
CA PHE A 99 -13.63 4.05 1.57
C PHE A 99 -14.97 3.38 1.83
N ARG A 100 -15.07 2.62 2.94
CA ARG A 100 -16.32 1.95 3.34
C ARG A 100 -17.47 2.94 3.54
N ASN A 101 -17.22 4.08 4.18
CA ASN A 101 -18.22 5.11 4.40
C ASN A 101 -18.67 5.78 3.09
N ALA A 102 -17.76 5.97 2.13
CA ALA A 102 -18.12 6.49 0.81
C ALA A 102 -19.05 5.52 0.07
N ILE A 103 -18.78 4.23 0.14
CA ILE A 103 -19.63 3.17 -0.42
C ILE A 103 -21.03 3.19 0.21
N TYR A 104 -21.15 3.36 1.53
CA TYR A 104 -22.46 3.41 2.19
C TYR A 104 -23.27 4.68 1.90
N ARG A 105 -22.61 5.81 1.64
CA ARG A 105 -23.28 7.08 1.30
C ARG A 105 -23.79 7.12 -0.13
N TRP A 106 -23.27 6.25 -1.00
CA TRP A 106 -23.70 6.22 -2.37
C TRP A 106 -25.11 5.62 -2.48
N GLU A 107 -26.01 6.34 -3.16
CA GLU A 107 -27.38 5.90 -3.39
C GLU A 107 -27.52 5.37 -4.82
N TYR A 108 -28.05 4.16 -4.95
CA TYR A 108 -28.32 3.57 -6.25
C TYR A 108 -29.49 4.28 -6.93
N GLN A 109 -29.19 5.05 -7.98
CA GLN A 109 -30.19 5.65 -8.85
C GLN A 109 -30.60 4.60 -9.88
N GLY A 110 -31.72 3.91 -9.65
CA GLY A 110 -32.21 2.80 -10.48
C GLY A 110 -32.72 3.19 -11.87
N ASN A 111 -32.07 4.14 -12.54
CA ASN A 111 -32.45 4.68 -13.85
C ASN A 111 -31.71 4.06 -15.04
N ASP A 112 -30.69 3.25 -14.81
CA ASP A 112 -30.08 2.46 -15.88
C ASP A 112 -30.79 1.12 -15.97
N ASP A 113 -31.25 0.73 -17.17
CA ASP A 113 -31.75 -0.61 -17.55
C ASP A 113 -30.74 -1.77 -17.30
N SER A 114 -29.65 -1.49 -16.57
CA SER A 114 -28.72 -2.47 -16.05
C SER A 114 -29.27 -3.07 -14.75
N ASN A 115 -29.67 -4.34 -14.83
CA ASN A 115 -30.02 -5.16 -13.67
C ASN A 115 -29.06 -4.89 -12.50
N SER A 116 -29.57 -4.68 -11.28
CA SER A 116 -28.75 -4.47 -10.07
C SER A 116 -27.70 -5.59 -9.86
N SER A 117 -27.87 -6.75 -10.50
CA SER A 117 -26.89 -7.84 -10.56
C SER A 117 -25.60 -7.53 -11.33
N LYS A 118 -25.57 -6.49 -12.17
CA LYS A 118 -24.38 -6.07 -12.96
C LYS A 118 -23.70 -4.82 -12.41
N SER A 119 -24.31 -4.13 -11.45
CA SER A 119 -23.71 -2.92 -10.87
C SER A 119 -22.68 -3.29 -9.80
N ILE A 120 -21.40 -3.15 -10.12
CA ILE A 120 -20.27 -3.40 -9.20
C ILE A 120 -20.42 -2.58 -7.91
N PRO A 121 -20.69 -1.26 -7.91
CA PRO A 121 -20.85 -0.48 -6.68
C PRO A 121 -21.97 -1.01 -5.79
N TYR A 122 -23.11 -1.40 -6.37
CA TYR A 122 -24.24 -1.96 -5.62
C TYR A 122 -23.91 -3.31 -4.99
N GLN A 123 -23.25 -4.21 -5.74
CA GLN A 123 -22.83 -5.50 -5.22
C GLN A 123 -21.78 -5.35 -4.12
N LEU A 124 -20.85 -4.41 -4.27
CA LEU A 124 -19.84 -4.10 -3.27
C LEU A 124 -20.46 -3.52 -1.99
N GLN A 125 -21.43 -2.61 -2.13
CA GLN A 125 -22.20 -2.06 -1.01
C GLN A 125 -22.95 -3.17 -0.26
N ARG A 126 -23.63 -4.07 -0.98
CA ARG A 126 -24.33 -5.22 -0.39
C ARG A 126 -23.37 -6.13 0.38
N LEU A 127 -22.21 -6.43 -0.21
CA LEU A 127 -21.18 -7.24 0.45
C LEU A 127 -20.67 -6.58 1.73
N PHE A 128 -20.40 -5.27 1.71
CA PHE A 128 -19.92 -4.53 2.87
C PHE A 128 -20.95 -4.49 4.01
N VAL A 129 -22.24 -4.36 3.69
CA VAL A 129 -23.30 -4.46 4.70
C VAL A 129 -23.30 -5.87 5.31
N GLN A 130 -23.21 -6.91 4.48
CA GLN A 130 -23.15 -8.30 4.97
C GLN A 130 -21.92 -8.56 5.84
N LEU A 131 -20.74 -8.03 5.50
CA LEU A 131 -19.54 -8.13 6.34
C LEU A 131 -19.72 -7.46 7.71
N GLN A 132 -20.50 -6.39 7.79
CA GLN A 132 -20.76 -5.66 9.03
C GLN A 132 -21.86 -6.32 9.88
N THR A 133 -22.95 -6.78 9.27
CA THR A 133 -24.16 -7.21 10.00
C THR A 133 -24.35 -8.73 10.07
N SER A 134 -23.65 -9.51 9.26
CA SER A 134 -23.84 -10.96 9.24
C SER A 134 -23.39 -11.59 10.54
N ILE A 135 -24.23 -12.50 11.06
CA ILE A 135 -23.88 -13.39 12.15
C ILE A 135 -23.08 -14.61 11.67
N LYS A 136 -22.98 -14.82 10.36
CA LYS A 136 -22.26 -15.97 9.79
C LYS A 136 -20.76 -15.78 9.93
N ARG A 137 -20.01 -16.88 9.99
CA ARG A 137 -18.54 -16.88 9.96
C ARG A 137 -17.97 -16.31 8.66
N SER A 138 -18.62 -16.54 7.53
CA SER A 138 -18.18 -16.06 6.22
C SER A 138 -19.33 -15.68 5.30
N VAL A 139 -19.03 -14.81 4.33
CA VAL A 139 -19.95 -14.32 3.29
C VAL A 139 -19.43 -14.70 1.90
N GLU A 140 -20.32 -15.01 0.98
CA GLU A 140 -19.98 -15.35 -0.40
C GLU A 140 -19.83 -14.10 -1.28
N THR A 141 -18.91 -14.14 -2.24
CA THR A 141 -18.65 -13.06 -3.20
C THR A 141 -19.24 -13.32 -4.59
N THR A 142 -20.18 -14.27 -4.72
CA THR A 142 -20.68 -14.79 -6.01
C THR A 142 -21.37 -13.72 -6.83
N GLU A 143 -22.09 -12.83 -6.15
CA GLU A 143 -22.86 -11.78 -6.78
C GLU A 143 -21.95 -10.65 -7.27
N LEU A 144 -20.84 -10.40 -6.55
CA LEU A 144 -19.82 -9.44 -6.96
C LEU A 144 -19.01 -9.96 -8.15
N THR A 145 -18.55 -11.21 -8.14
CA THR A 145 -17.83 -11.80 -9.28
C THR A 145 -18.69 -11.81 -10.55
N ARG A 146 -19.99 -12.13 -10.42
CA ARG A 146 -20.94 -12.01 -11.53
C ARG A 146 -21.07 -10.58 -12.06
N SER A 147 -20.95 -9.56 -11.22
CA SER A 147 -21.00 -8.15 -11.67
C SER A 147 -19.78 -7.71 -12.47
N PHE A 148 -18.61 -8.34 -12.25
CA PHE A 148 -17.44 -8.19 -13.13
C PHE A 148 -17.61 -8.88 -14.49
N GLY A 149 -18.72 -9.59 -14.70
CA GLY A 149 -18.94 -10.42 -15.87
C GLY A 149 -18.27 -11.79 -15.79
N TRP A 150 -17.73 -12.17 -14.62
CA TRP A 150 -17.04 -13.43 -14.49
C TRP A 150 -17.99 -14.63 -14.57
N ASP A 151 -17.63 -15.59 -15.41
CA ASP A 151 -18.29 -16.89 -15.44
C ASP A 151 -17.66 -17.89 -14.45
N SER A 152 -18.25 -19.08 -14.34
CA SER A 152 -17.76 -20.13 -13.44
C SER A 152 -16.37 -20.68 -13.79
N SER A 153 -15.89 -20.46 -15.03
CA SER A 153 -14.54 -20.84 -15.46
C SER A 153 -13.49 -19.78 -15.12
N GLU A 154 -13.84 -18.49 -15.18
CA GLU A 154 -12.96 -17.37 -14.83
C GLU A 154 -12.62 -17.34 -13.34
N ALA A 155 -13.48 -17.90 -12.47
CA ALA A 155 -13.17 -18.10 -11.05
C ALA A 155 -11.93 -18.99 -10.78
N TRP A 156 -11.45 -19.72 -11.80
CA TRP A 156 -10.23 -20.54 -11.76
C TRP A 156 -9.01 -19.85 -12.39
N GLN A 157 -9.14 -18.61 -12.86
CA GLN A 157 -8.02 -17.84 -13.35
C GLN A 157 -7.42 -16.98 -12.23
N GLN A 158 -6.09 -16.98 -12.12
CA GLN A 158 -5.38 -16.03 -11.25
C GLN A 158 -5.24 -14.71 -11.98
N HIS A 159 -5.96 -13.70 -11.51
CA HIS A 159 -5.78 -12.33 -11.95
C HIS A 159 -4.74 -11.62 -11.08
N ASP A 160 -4.10 -10.58 -11.63
CA ASP A 160 -3.30 -9.68 -10.83
C ASP A 160 -4.22 -8.85 -9.93
N VAL A 161 -3.94 -8.82 -8.63
CA VAL A 161 -4.73 -8.06 -7.66
C VAL A 161 -4.75 -6.57 -7.97
N GLN A 162 -3.68 -6.05 -8.58
CA GLN A 162 -3.58 -4.64 -8.95
C GLN A 162 -4.50 -4.30 -10.12
N GLU A 163 -4.57 -5.16 -11.13
CA GLU A 163 -5.48 -5.01 -12.26
C GLU A 163 -6.94 -5.02 -11.78
N LEU A 164 -7.29 -5.96 -10.90
CA LEU A 164 -8.63 -6.03 -10.31
C LEU A 164 -8.98 -4.79 -9.49
N CYS A 165 -8.05 -4.30 -8.68
CA CYS A 165 -8.22 -3.08 -7.90
C CYS A 165 -8.50 -1.88 -8.82
N ARG A 166 -7.76 -1.77 -9.93
CA ARG A 166 -7.95 -0.71 -10.92
C ARG A 166 -9.32 -0.79 -11.59
N VAL A 167 -9.73 -1.97 -12.06
CA VAL A 167 -11.05 -2.18 -12.67
C VAL A 167 -12.17 -1.80 -11.69
N MET A 168 -12.01 -2.15 -10.41
CA MET A 168 -12.97 -1.78 -9.37
C MET A 168 -13.03 -0.27 -9.15
N PHE A 169 -11.88 0.41 -9.07
CA PHE A 169 -11.82 1.86 -8.91
C PHE A 169 -12.39 2.59 -10.12
N ASP A 170 -12.05 2.18 -11.34
CA ASP A 170 -12.59 2.78 -12.56
C ASP A 170 -14.12 2.64 -12.65
N ALA A 171 -14.66 1.47 -12.26
CA ALA A 171 -16.10 1.24 -12.22
C ALA A 171 -16.81 2.12 -11.17
N LEU A 172 -16.20 2.30 -10.00
CA LEU A 172 -16.69 3.18 -8.95
C LEU A 172 -16.65 4.64 -9.39
N GLU A 173 -15.52 5.11 -9.94
CA GLU A 173 -15.38 6.47 -10.44
C GLU A 173 -16.42 6.78 -11.50
N GLN A 174 -16.60 5.89 -12.50
CA GLN A 174 -17.61 6.06 -13.55
C GLN A 174 -19.02 6.21 -13.01
N THR A 175 -19.37 5.42 -11.99
CA THR A 175 -20.69 5.46 -11.35
C THR A 175 -20.85 6.70 -10.47
N TRP A 176 -19.76 7.20 -9.88
CA TRP A 176 -19.76 8.35 -8.97
C TRP A 176 -19.55 9.70 -9.66
N LYS A 177 -19.26 9.77 -10.97
CA LYS A 177 -18.95 11.02 -11.69
C LYS A 177 -19.92 12.19 -11.44
N ASN A 178 -21.20 11.89 -11.17
CA ASN A 178 -22.24 12.89 -10.95
C ASN A 178 -22.75 12.93 -9.49
N THR A 179 -22.01 12.37 -8.55
CA THR A 179 -22.37 12.34 -7.13
C THR A 179 -21.29 13.03 -6.29
N ASP A 180 -21.59 13.31 -5.02
CA ASP A 180 -20.63 13.93 -4.09
C ASP A 180 -19.39 13.06 -3.83
N GLN A 181 -19.44 11.78 -4.22
CA GLN A 181 -18.37 10.79 -4.07
C GLN A 181 -17.41 10.72 -5.27
N ALA A 182 -17.62 11.51 -6.33
CA ALA A 182 -16.85 11.44 -7.58
C ALA A 182 -15.32 11.43 -7.38
N ASP A 183 -14.85 12.16 -6.37
CA ASP A 183 -13.42 12.41 -6.15
C ASP A 183 -12.85 11.63 -4.94
N VAL A 184 -13.60 10.69 -4.37
CA VAL A 184 -13.16 9.95 -3.18
C VAL A 184 -11.92 9.11 -3.46
N ILE A 185 -11.90 8.39 -4.59
CA ILE A 185 -10.78 7.51 -4.96
C ILE A 185 -9.52 8.34 -5.15
N ASN A 186 -9.63 9.44 -5.90
CA ASN A 186 -8.55 10.39 -6.09
C ASN A 186 -8.03 10.97 -4.76
N LYS A 187 -8.91 11.47 -3.90
CA LYS A 187 -8.52 12.03 -2.60
C LYS A 187 -7.80 11.04 -1.69
N LEU A 188 -8.18 9.76 -1.74
CA LEU A 188 -7.64 8.74 -0.85
C LEU A 188 -6.38 8.09 -1.41
N TYR A 189 -6.35 7.73 -2.70
CA TYR A 189 -5.33 6.87 -3.29
C TYR A 189 -4.45 7.55 -4.34
N GLN A 190 -4.80 8.75 -4.82
CA GLN A 190 -4.02 9.41 -5.89
C GLN A 190 -2.83 10.18 -5.34
N GLY A 191 -1.63 9.79 -5.81
CA GLY A 191 -0.41 10.56 -5.68
C GLY A 191 -0.01 11.25 -6.98
N GLN A 192 1.01 12.09 -6.90
CA GLN A 192 1.57 12.82 -8.04
C GLN A 192 3.05 12.48 -8.22
N LEU A 193 3.44 12.24 -9.46
CA LEU A 193 4.83 12.01 -9.85
C LEU A 193 5.23 12.91 -11.02
N LYS A 194 6.53 13.10 -11.18
CA LYS A 194 7.16 13.86 -12.26
C LYS A 194 8.08 12.92 -13.04
N ASP A 195 7.73 12.59 -14.28
CA ASP A 195 8.62 11.93 -15.24
C ASP A 195 9.46 13.01 -15.92
N TYR A 196 10.78 12.94 -15.76
CA TYR A 196 11.69 13.93 -16.32
C TYR A 196 12.78 13.27 -17.16
N VAL A 197 13.18 13.99 -18.22
CA VAL A 197 14.31 13.64 -19.07
C VAL A 197 15.22 14.85 -19.17
N LYS A 198 16.45 14.72 -18.65
CA LYS A 198 17.47 15.77 -18.63
C LYS A 198 18.59 15.43 -19.60
N CYS A 199 18.76 16.25 -20.64
CA CYS A 199 19.85 16.11 -21.59
C CYS A 199 21.20 16.40 -20.89
N GLN A 200 22.18 15.51 -21.05
CA GLN A 200 23.51 15.69 -20.44
C GLN A 200 24.36 16.74 -21.15
N GLU A 201 24.12 17.00 -22.45
CA GLU A 201 24.93 17.96 -23.20
C GLU A 201 24.53 19.42 -22.96
N CYS A 202 23.23 19.74 -23.04
CA CYS A 202 22.75 21.12 -22.89
C CYS A 202 22.07 21.40 -21.54
N GLY A 203 21.87 20.38 -20.70
CA GLY A 203 21.21 20.52 -19.40
C GLY A 203 19.70 20.76 -19.47
N ASN A 204 19.08 20.72 -20.65
CA ASN A 204 17.64 20.93 -20.78
C ASN A 204 16.85 19.77 -20.16
N GLU A 205 15.91 20.11 -19.27
CA GLU A 205 14.99 19.17 -18.66
C GLU A 205 13.61 19.29 -19.30
N SER A 206 13.12 18.19 -19.86
CA SER A 206 11.70 18.03 -20.22
C SER A 206 11.04 17.25 -19.08
N ALA A 207 9.94 17.75 -18.54
CA ALA A 207 9.23 17.08 -17.44
C ALA A 207 7.73 17.05 -17.67
N ARG A 208 7.12 15.91 -17.36
CA ARG A 208 5.68 15.67 -17.40
C ARG A 208 5.20 15.28 -16.00
N LYS A 209 4.09 15.89 -15.57
CA LYS A 209 3.41 15.49 -14.34
C LYS A 209 2.42 14.38 -14.66
N ASP A 210 2.44 13.34 -13.86
CA ASP A 210 1.55 12.18 -13.94
C ASP A 210 1.00 11.84 -12.57
N PHE A 211 -0.07 11.05 -12.57
CA PHE A 211 -0.75 10.59 -11.37
C PHE A 211 -0.59 9.08 -11.22
N PHE A 212 -0.58 8.60 -9.98
CA PHE A 212 -0.54 7.18 -9.67
C PHE A 212 -1.53 6.83 -8.57
N LEU A 213 -2.06 5.61 -8.60
CA LEU A 213 -2.92 5.04 -7.54
C LEU A 213 -2.19 3.94 -6.75
N ASP A 214 -1.12 3.41 -7.33
CA ASP A 214 -0.27 2.37 -6.79
C ASP A 214 1.17 2.60 -7.26
N ILE A 215 2.13 2.09 -6.51
CA ILE A 215 3.55 2.12 -6.87
C ILE A 215 4.00 0.67 -7.11
N PRO A 216 4.33 0.29 -8.35
CA PRO A 216 4.86 -1.03 -8.65
C PRO A 216 6.36 -1.11 -8.31
N LEU A 217 6.70 -1.86 -7.27
CA LEU A 217 8.06 -2.08 -6.82
C LEU A 217 8.63 -3.34 -7.46
N VAL A 218 9.65 -3.15 -8.30
CA VAL A 218 10.46 -4.23 -8.87
C VAL A 218 11.32 -4.82 -7.76
N ILE A 219 11.34 -6.14 -7.64
CA ILE A 219 12.11 -6.83 -6.59
C ILE A 219 13.52 -7.16 -7.06
N ARG A 220 13.66 -7.52 -8.33
CA ARG A 220 14.92 -7.87 -8.95
C ARG A 220 15.15 -6.94 -10.14
N PRO A 221 16.20 -6.11 -10.13
CA PRO A 221 16.51 -5.28 -11.28
C PRO A 221 16.81 -6.14 -12.51
N PHE A 222 16.48 -5.60 -13.68
CA PHE A 222 16.68 -6.31 -14.94
C PHE A 222 18.17 -6.67 -15.12
N GLY A 223 18.45 -7.94 -15.42
CA GLY A 223 19.81 -8.44 -15.63
C GLY A 223 20.65 -8.66 -14.36
N SER A 224 20.09 -8.44 -13.17
CA SER A 224 20.74 -8.76 -11.89
C SER A 224 20.20 -10.05 -11.31
N GLU A 225 21.05 -10.87 -10.70
CA GLU A 225 20.62 -12.01 -9.88
C GLU A 225 20.25 -11.59 -8.45
N ARG A 226 20.70 -10.40 -8.01
CA ARG A 226 20.47 -9.88 -6.66
C ARG A 226 19.18 -9.09 -6.60
N ALA A 227 18.26 -9.52 -5.74
CA ALA A 227 17.06 -8.79 -5.39
C ALA A 227 17.33 -7.69 -4.34
N TYR A 228 16.46 -6.68 -4.31
CA TYR A 228 16.42 -5.69 -3.23
C TYR A 228 15.99 -6.34 -1.92
N GLY A 229 16.65 -5.98 -0.83
CA GLY A 229 16.45 -6.55 0.49
C GLY A 229 15.30 -5.91 1.26
N SER A 230 14.87 -4.70 0.90
CA SER A 230 13.80 -3.96 1.58
C SER A 230 12.93 -3.14 0.64
N VAL A 231 11.79 -2.67 1.13
CA VAL A 231 10.87 -1.79 0.40
C VAL A 231 11.51 -0.42 0.13
N GLU A 232 12.26 0.11 1.09
CA GLU A 232 13.00 1.38 0.99
C GLU A 232 13.98 1.33 -0.18
N GLU A 233 14.81 0.28 -0.25
CA GLU A 233 15.76 0.07 -1.35
C GLU A 233 15.05 -0.03 -2.71
N ALA A 234 13.89 -0.69 -2.76
CA ALA A 234 13.10 -0.80 -3.98
C ALA A 234 12.46 0.53 -4.40
N ILE A 235 12.06 1.40 -3.46
CA ILE A 235 11.51 2.73 -3.75
C ILE A 235 12.64 3.67 -4.20
N GLU A 236 13.81 3.63 -3.57
CA GLU A 236 14.98 4.38 -4.00
C GLU A 236 15.39 4.00 -5.43
N ALA A 237 15.41 2.70 -5.72
CA ALA A 237 15.66 2.21 -7.07
C ALA A 237 14.59 2.65 -8.07
N PHE A 238 13.33 2.79 -7.65
CA PHE A 238 12.23 3.26 -8.49
C PHE A 238 12.40 4.73 -8.93
N VAL A 239 13.01 5.58 -8.09
CA VAL A 239 13.27 7.00 -8.43
C VAL A 239 14.66 7.24 -9.01
N SER A 240 15.55 6.26 -8.91
CA SER A 240 16.91 6.35 -9.44
C SER A 240 16.89 6.62 -10.95
N PRO A 241 17.64 7.62 -11.46
CA PRO A 241 17.64 7.94 -12.87
C PRO A 241 18.35 6.86 -13.69
N GLU A 242 17.75 6.53 -14.82
CA GLU A 242 18.31 5.68 -15.86
C GLU A 242 19.03 6.53 -16.91
N THR A 243 20.18 6.06 -17.38
CA THR A 243 20.94 6.71 -18.46
C THR A 243 20.46 6.21 -19.82
N LEU A 244 20.04 7.14 -20.67
CA LEU A 244 19.69 6.91 -22.06
C LEU A 244 20.92 7.17 -22.93
N ASP A 245 21.67 6.12 -23.26
CA ASP A 245 22.90 6.18 -24.06
C ASP A 245 22.88 5.18 -25.25
N GLY A 246 23.93 5.23 -26.08
CA GLY A 246 24.14 4.28 -27.18
C GLY A 246 22.96 4.20 -28.16
N SER A 247 22.29 3.05 -28.24
CA SER A 247 21.12 2.85 -29.11
C SER A 247 19.86 3.56 -28.63
N ASN A 248 19.80 3.90 -27.33
CA ASN A 248 18.62 4.45 -26.65
C ASN A 248 18.72 5.97 -26.43
N GLN A 249 19.63 6.65 -27.13
CA GLN A 249 19.82 8.09 -27.01
C GLN A 249 18.54 8.90 -27.24
N TYR A 250 18.35 9.91 -26.39
CA TYR A 250 17.23 10.83 -26.44
C TYR A 250 17.44 11.90 -27.53
N PHE A 251 16.41 12.17 -28.34
CA PHE A 251 16.45 13.27 -29.29
C PHE A 251 16.15 14.58 -28.56
N CYS A 252 17.16 15.44 -28.40
CA CYS A 252 17.00 16.72 -27.74
C CYS A 252 16.62 17.80 -28.75
N GLU A 253 15.45 18.41 -28.58
CA GLU A 253 14.97 19.49 -29.47
C GLU A 253 15.86 20.74 -29.43
N LYS A 254 16.49 21.06 -28.29
CA LYS A 254 17.42 22.20 -28.18
C LYS A 254 18.76 21.95 -28.87
N CYS A 255 19.30 20.73 -28.78
CA CYS A 255 20.53 20.36 -29.49
C CYS A 255 20.27 19.97 -30.95
N ASN A 256 19.01 19.69 -31.30
CA ASN A 256 18.56 19.17 -32.59
C ASN A 256 19.32 17.91 -33.05
N LYS A 257 19.69 17.04 -32.09
CA LYS A 257 20.39 15.77 -32.33
C LYS A 257 20.10 14.77 -31.21
N LYS A 258 20.51 13.52 -31.42
CA LYS A 258 20.50 12.48 -30.39
C LYS A 258 21.64 12.73 -29.41
N CYS A 259 21.31 12.77 -28.12
CA CYS A 259 22.21 13.04 -27.02
C CYS A 259 21.97 12.03 -25.90
N ASP A 260 23.00 11.84 -25.09
CA ASP A 260 22.84 11.10 -23.84
C ASP A 260 21.99 11.93 -22.86
N ALA A 261 21.10 11.27 -22.13
CA ALA A 261 20.18 11.92 -21.21
C ALA A 261 19.94 11.05 -19.96
N HIS A 262 19.59 11.68 -18.85
CA HIS A 262 19.06 10.98 -17.68
C HIS A 262 17.54 11.05 -17.69
N LYS A 263 16.89 9.89 -17.67
CA LYS A 263 15.45 9.76 -17.46
C LYS A 263 15.21 9.29 -16.03
N GLY A 264 14.28 9.90 -15.31
CA GLY A 264 13.95 9.47 -13.96
C GLY A 264 12.55 9.86 -13.54
N LEU A 265 12.16 9.38 -12.36
CA LEU A 265 10.88 9.69 -11.73
C LEU A 265 11.15 10.42 -10.41
N LYS A 266 10.33 11.42 -10.09
CA LYS A 266 10.32 12.07 -8.78
C LYS A 266 8.92 12.11 -8.20
N PHE A 267 8.78 11.84 -6.90
CA PHE A 267 7.50 12.02 -6.22
C PHE A 267 7.28 13.50 -5.89
N LEU A 268 6.10 14.00 -6.27
CA LEU A 268 5.65 15.35 -5.94
C LEU A 268 4.79 15.34 -4.66
N SER A 269 3.90 14.36 -4.55
CA SER A 269 3.05 14.17 -3.37
C SER A 269 2.62 12.71 -3.24
N PHE A 270 2.53 12.23 -2.01
CA PHE A 270 1.96 10.92 -1.69
C PHE A 270 0.47 11.03 -1.35
N PRO A 271 -0.33 9.98 -1.63
CA PRO A 271 -1.72 9.90 -1.23
C PRO A 271 -1.87 9.67 0.28
N TYR A 272 -3.10 9.81 0.79
CA TYR A 272 -3.42 9.45 2.17
C TYR A 272 -3.32 7.92 2.41
N LEU A 273 -3.71 7.12 1.41
CA LEU A 273 -3.57 5.66 1.41
C LEU A 273 -2.60 5.24 0.29
N LEU A 274 -1.41 4.83 0.69
CA LEU A 274 -0.37 4.39 -0.24
C LEU A 274 -0.45 2.89 -0.52
N THR A 275 -0.64 2.52 -1.78
CA THR A 275 -0.62 1.13 -2.23
C THR A 275 0.72 0.81 -2.87
N LEU A 276 1.47 -0.13 -2.26
CA LEU A 276 2.74 -0.64 -2.79
C LEU A 276 2.52 -2.03 -3.37
N GLN A 277 2.74 -2.20 -4.68
CA GLN A 277 2.63 -3.49 -5.35
C GLN A 277 4.01 -4.11 -5.51
N LEU A 278 4.27 -5.18 -4.78
CA LEU A 278 5.51 -5.94 -4.94
C LEU A 278 5.42 -6.84 -6.16
N LYS A 279 6.21 -6.56 -7.21
CA LYS A 279 6.27 -7.38 -8.43
C LYS A 279 7.03 -8.69 -8.18
N ARG A 280 6.39 -9.61 -7.48
CA ARG A 280 6.90 -10.97 -7.15
C ARG A 280 6.76 -11.97 -8.27
N PHE A 281 6.13 -11.61 -9.37
CA PHE A 281 6.01 -12.48 -10.54
C PHE A 281 6.77 -11.83 -11.68
N ASP A 282 7.74 -12.56 -12.21
CA ASP A 282 8.58 -12.12 -13.31
C ASP A 282 8.52 -13.14 -14.44
N PHE A 283 8.93 -12.75 -15.64
CA PHE A 283 8.98 -13.63 -16.80
C PHE A 283 10.43 -13.98 -17.10
N ASP A 284 10.80 -15.24 -16.89
CA ASP A 284 12.13 -15.70 -17.21
C ASP A 284 12.24 -15.93 -18.73
N TYR A 285 13.00 -15.05 -19.39
CA TYR A 285 13.23 -15.12 -20.84
C TYR A 285 14.03 -16.35 -21.27
N ASN A 286 14.78 -16.99 -20.37
CA ASN A 286 15.55 -18.20 -20.70
C ASN A 286 14.65 -19.44 -20.74
N THR A 287 13.74 -19.56 -19.77
CA THR A 287 12.81 -20.71 -19.68
C THR A 287 11.48 -20.45 -20.37
N LEU A 288 11.20 -19.20 -20.77
CA LEU A 288 9.92 -18.72 -21.32
C LEU A 288 8.74 -19.02 -20.39
N GLN A 289 8.98 -18.97 -19.08
CA GLN A 289 7.99 -19.27 -18.04
C GLN A 289 7.86 -18.12 -17.05
N ARG A 290 6.65 -17.96 -16.51
CA ARG A 290 6.40 -17.04 -15.39
C ARG A 290 6.96 -17.66 -14.12
N ILE A 291 7.89 -16.96 -13.47
CA ILE A 291 8.52 -17.40 -12.23
C ILE A 291 8.04 -16.55 -11.05
N LYS A 292 8.05 -17.14 -9.86
CA LYS A 292 7.77 -16.44 -8.60
C LYS A 292 9.08 -16.10 -7.89
N LEU A 293 9.29 -14.82 -7.61
CA LEU A 293 10.39 -14.28 -6.82
C LEU A 293 10.09 -14.46 -5.33
N ASN A 294 10.74 -15.46 -4.74
CA ASN A 294 10.65 -15.76 -3.30
C ASN A 294 11.78 -15.11 -2.49
N ASP A 295 12.51 -14.18 -3.10
CA ASP A 295 13.56 -13.42 -2.42
C ASP A 295 12.99 -12.66 -1.20
N LYS A 296 13.78 -12.67 -0.12
CA LYS A 296 13.44 -11.99 1.13
C LYS A 296 13.38 -10.49 0.88
N MET A 297 12.27 -9.88 1.27
CA MET A 297 12.13 -8.42 1.30
C MET A 297 11.50 -8.04 2.64
N THR A 298 12.13 -7.09 3.33
CA THR A 298 11.60 -6.50 4.56
C THR A 298 10.78 -5.25 4.27
N PHE A 299 9.77 -5.00 5.08
CA PHE A 299 9.00 -3.76 5.08
C PHE A 299 8.87 -3.29 6.53
N PRO A 300 9.14 -2.01 6.84
CA PRO A 300 9.06 -1.50 8.19
C PRO A 300 7.60 -1.26 8.58
N GLU A 301 7.33 -1.19 9.88
CA GLU A 301 6.03 -0.74 10.40
C GLU A 301 5.82 0.77 10.12
N ILE A 302 6.89 1.55 10.21
CA ILE A 302 6.91 2.98 9.91
C ILE A 302 7.84 3.21 8.73
N LEU A 303 7.28 3.66 7.61
CA LEU A 303 8.01 3.97 6.38
C LEU A 303 8.12 5.49 6.22
N ASP A 304 9.33 6.03 6.31
CA ASP A 304 9.59 7.44 6.00
C ASP A 304 9.89 7.61 4.52
N LEU A 305 9.15 8.49 3.85
CA LEU A 305 9.26 8.78 2.42
C LEU A 305 9.60 10.25 2.14
N ASN A 306 9.87 11.04 3.18
CA ASN A 306 10.11 12.48 3.03
C ASN A 306 11.36 12.78 2.19
N ASP A 307 12.40 11.95 2.31
CA ASP A 307 13.67 12.13 1.59
C ASP A 307 13.55 11.95 0.08
N ILE A 308 12.49 11.25 -0.37
CA ILE A 308 12.27 10.88 -1.78
C ILE A 308 11.35 11.91 -2.47
N LEU A 309 10.74 12.82 -1.70
CA LEU A 309 9.94 13.92 -2.26
C LEU A 309 10.86 14.98 -2.88
N GLU A 310 10.46 15.54 -4.03
CA GLU A 310 11.20 16.61 -4.70
C GLU A 310 11.42 17.85 -3.80
N ASP A 311 10.51 18.09 -2.84
CA ASP A 311 10.66 19.16 -1.84
C ASP A 311 11.49 18.74 -0.61
N GLY A 312 11.64 17.44 -0.34
CA GLY A 312 12.54 16.90 0.68
C GLY A 312 14.02 17.12 0.34
N GLU A 313 14.39 16.99 -0.94
CA GLU A 313 15.73 17.36 -1.44
C GLU A 313 16.09 18.82 -1.10
N LYS A 314 15.10 19.73 -1.10
CA LYS A 314 15.31 21.14 -0.71
C LYS A 314 15.53 21.28 0.79
N LEU A 315 14.80 20.53 1.62
CA LEU A 315 14.95 20.59 3.08
C LEU A 315 16.32 20.07 3.53
N HIS A 316 16.80 18.98 2.93
CA HIS A 316 18.10 18.40 3.22
C HIS A 316 19.26 19.30 2.74
N LEU A 317 19.10 19.99 1.59
CA LEU A 317 20.07 20.99 1.13
C LEU A 317 20.11 22.23 2.04
N PHE A 318 18.97 22.61 2.64
CA PHE A 318 18.92 23.67 3.65
C PHE A 318 19.60 23.24 4.97
N GLN A 319 19.35 22.02 5.45
CA GLN A 319 19.97 21.52 6.69
C GLN A 319 21.49 21.26 6.53
N ALA A 320 21.92 20.73 5.38
CA ALA A 320 23.34 20.54 5.07
C ALA A 320 24.08 21.88 4.97
N LYS A 321 23.47 22.90 4.32
CA LYS A 321 24.04 24.26 4.30
C LYS A 321 24.13 24.87 5.69
N MET A 322 23.14 24.67 6.56
CA MET A 322 23.22 25.19 7.94
C MET A 322 24.28 24.49 8.79
N SER A 323 24.60 23.23 8.50
CA SER A 323 25.67 22.46 9.16
C SER A 323 27.07 22.92 8.70
N GLU A 324 27.27 23.17 7.40
CA GLU A 324 28.53 23.72 6.87
C GLU A 324 28.81 25.16 7.33
N CYS A 325 27.77 25.96 7.59
CA CYS A 325 27.93 27.32 8.12
C CYS A 325 28.38 27.37 9.59
N GLN A 326 28.38 26.24 10.32
CA GLN A 326 28.73 26.19 11.74
C GLN A 326 30.13 25.61 12.02
N SER A 327 30.88 25.20 11.00
CA SER A 327 32.21 24.59 11.18
C SER A 327 33.41 25.45 10.73
N ASP A 328 33.20 26.67 10.21
CA ASP A 328 34.29 27.54 9.69
C ASP A 328 34.48 28.86 10.46
N SER A 329 34.20 28.89 11.77
CA SER A 329 34.55 30.03 12.62
C SER A 329 35.35 29.58 13.84
N GLY A 330 36.63 29.30 13.65
CA GLY A 330 37.49 28.84 14.73
C GLY A 330 38.98 28.90 14.42
N ALA A 331 39.50 30.07 14.02
CA ALA A 331 40.94 30.35 14.11
C ALA A 331 41.24 31.85 14.00
N GLU A 332 41.16 32.59 15.12
CA GLU A 332 42.04 33.74 15.33
C GLU A 332 42.61 33.70 16.75
N ASN A 333 43.93 33.55 16.82
CA ASN A 333 44.76 33.67 18.00
C ASN A 333 44.90 35.15 18.34
N GLU A 334 44.76 35.54 19.62
CA GLU A 334 45.55 36.65 20.18
C GLU A 334 45.90 36.37 21.64
N ASP A 335 47.20 36.18 21.85
CA ASP A 335 47.89 36.27 23.13
C ASP A 335 48.19 37.74 23.47
N SER A 336 48.31 38.02 24.77
CA SER A 336 49.00 39.15 25.43
C SER A 336 48.30 40.52 25.63
N ASP A 337 47.83 40.69 26.88
CA ASP A 337 47.90 41.92 27.70
C ASP A 337 49.41 42.36 27.84
N PRO A 338 49.80 43.64 28.03
CA PRO A 338 49.26 44.52 29.09
C PRO A 338 49.15 46.03 28.78
N SER A 339 48.54 46.73 29.75
CA SER A 339 48.84 48.09 30.28
C SER A 339 47.88 49.27 29.97
N ASN A 340 47.12 49.63 31.02
CA ASN A 340 46.54 50.94 31.34
C ASN A 340 47.68 51.95 31.69
N PRO A 341 47.56 53.31 31.72
CA PRO A 341 46.40 54.08 32.22
C PRO A 341 46.09 55.48 31.57
N ASN A 342 45.05 56.13 32.13
CA ASN A 342 44.70 57.58 32.12
C ASN A 342 43.83 58.09 30.95
N SER A 343 42.54 58.36 31.17
CA SER A 343 41.89 59.56 31.80
C SER A 343 41.61 60.66 30.78
N ASP A 344 40.33 60.86 30.44
CA ASP A 344 39.59 62.13 30.56
C ASP A 344 38.28 62.08 29.74
N GLU A 345 37.17 62.27 30.46
CA GLU A 345 35.85 62.73 30.00
C GLU A 345 35.91 64.20 29.53
N PRO A 346 34.81 64.85 29.06
CA PRO A 346 33.49 64.35 28.62
C PRO A 346 33.03 64.99 27.28
N ASP A 347 31.85 64.62 26.76
CA ASP A 347 30.75 65.61 26.59
C ASP A 347 29.46 64.97 26.06
N GLU A 348 28.40 65.24 26.82
CA GLU A 348 27.01 64.86 26.62
C GLU A 348 26.21 66.13 26.24
N ALA A 349 25.45 66.10 25.15
CA ALA A 349 24.29 66.99 24.90
C ALA A 349 23.49 66.43 23.71
N SER A 350 22.39 65.69 23.90
CA SER A 350 21.04 66.12 24.32
C SER A 350 20.43 67.21 23.44
N MET A 351 19.38 66.84 22.69
CA MET A 351 18.07 67.53 22.60
C MET A 351 17.27 66.91 21.44
N LYS A 352 16.20 66.15 21.71
CA LYS A 352 14.85 66.51 22.16
C LYS A 352 13.85 66.57 21.00
N ALA A 353 12.84 65.72 21.18
CA ALA A 353 11.56 65.70 20.51
C ALA A 353 10.72 66.97 20.75
N SER A 354 9.83 67.24 19.80
CA SER A 354 8.55 67.93 19.88
C SER A 354 7.78 67.44 18.64
N MET A 355 6.50 67.10 18.65
CA MET A 355 5.43 67.19 19.63
C MET A 355 4.34 66.21 19.21
#